data_AF-W4G304-F1
#
_entry.id   AF-W4G304-F1
#
_cell.length_a   1.000
_cell.length_b   1.000
_cell.length_c   1.000
_cell.angle_alpha   90.00
_cell.angle_beta   90.00
_cell.angle_gamma   90.00
#
_symmetry.space_group_name_H-M   'P 1'
#
loop_
_entity.id
_entity.type
_entity.pdbx_description
1 polymer ?
#
loop_
_entity_poly.entity_id
_entity_poly.type
_entity_poly.pdbx_seq_one_letter_code
_entity_poly.pdbx_strand_id
1 'polypeptide(L)'
;MTRVIPAIKACFPSMNKHVVLQHDNATLHRVITDEVLACVSTDGWTFVDSLLPSKRCDISLRVIRATLAAFALFESDKLVDAFLTLQAVMRLVLENNGGNQLRLPHLGKKALRRRETHDQRVLSISSSLGYQ
;
A
#
# COMPACT_ATOMS: atom_id res chain seq x y z
N MET A 1 -19.58 4.74 -21.61
CA MET A 1 -20.46 5.93 -21.77
C MET A 1 -21.86 5.63 -22.25
N THR A 2 -22.06 4.60 -23.10
CA THR A 2 -23.36 4.25 -23.72
C THR A 2 -24.53 3.99 -22.75
N ARG A 3 -24.26 3.59 -21.50
CA ARG A 3 -25.29 3.39 -20.47
C ARG A 3 -25.41 4.52 -19.45
N VAL A 4 -24.30 5.21 -19.19
CA VAL A 4 -24.21 6.20 -18.10
C VAL A 4 -24.88 7.51 -18.50
N ILE A 5 -24.65 8.01 -19.72
CA ILE A 5 -25.21 9.29 -20.16
C ILE A 5 -26.74 9.25 -20.29
N PRO A 6 -27.35 8.21 -20.92
CA PRO A 6 -28.82 8.10 -20.95
C PRO A 6 -29.43 8.02 -19.55
N ALA A 7 -28.78 7.33 -18.60
CA ALA A 7 -29.25 7.25 -17.23
C ALA A 7 -29.18 8.61 -16.51
N ILE A 8 -28.10 9.39 -16.70
CA ILE A 8 -28.00 10.75 -16.14
C ILE A 8 -29.12 11.64 -16.69
N LYS A 9 -29.34 11.63 -18.01
CA LYS A 9 -30.41 12.41 -18.65
C LYS A 9 -31.80 12.03 -18.11
N ALA A 10 -32.04 10.74 -17.84
CA ALA A 10 -33.29 10.23 -17.31
C ALA A 10 -33.51 10.55 -15.82
N CYS A 11 -32.46 10.43 -15.00
CA CYS A 11 -32.55 10.62 -13.55
C CYS A 11 -32.50 12.10 -13.14
N PHE A 12 -31.92 12.97 -13.97
CA PHE A 12 -31.73 14.39 -13.66
C PHE A 12 -32.27 15.30 -14.78
N PRO A 13 -33.59 15.34 -15.03
CA PRO A 13 -34.17 16.28 -15.98
C PRO A 13 -34.05 17.72 -15.43
N SER A 14 -32.98 18.40 -15.80
CA SER A 14 -32.59 19.71 -15.28
C SER A 14 -32.58 20.77 -16.37
N MET A 15 -32.90 22.02 -16.03
CA MET A 15 -32.69 23.19 -16.89
C MET A 15 -31.20 23.48 -17.12
N ASN A 16 -30.38 23.21 -16.09
CA ASN A 16 -28.93 23.31 -16.16
C ASN A 16 -28.36 21.96 -16.60
N LYS A 17 -27.98 21.88 -17.88
CA LYS A 17 -27.55 20.66 -18.56
C LYS A 17 -26.03 20.57 -18.74
N HIS A 18 -25.27 21.36 -17.97
CA HIS A 18 -23.81 21.34 -17.96
C HIS A 18 -23.32 20.39 -16.87
N VAL A 19 -22.68 19.29 -17.27
CA VAL A 19 -22.24 18.22 -16.37
C VAL A 19 -20.73 18.05 -16.49
N VAL A 20 -20.05 18.15 -15.36
CA VAL A 20 -18.62 17.83 -15.26
C VAL A 20 -18.50 16.38 -14.81
N LEU A 21 -17.96 15.54 -15.69
CA LEU A 21 -17.59 14.19 -15.35
C LEU A 21 -16.21 14.24 -14.68
N GLN A 22 -16.07 13.58 -13.54
CA GLN A 22 -14.81 13.46 -12.83
C GLN A 22 -14.46 11.99 -12.72
N HIS A 23 -13.30 11.62 -13.25
CA HIS A 23 -12.73 10.28 -13.07
C HIS A 23 -11.24 10.38 -12.72
N ASP A 24 -10.64 9.28 -12.29
CA ASP A 24 -9.22 9.21 -12.00
C ASP A 24 -8.39 8.98 -13.28
N ASN A 25 -7.10 9.32 -13.25
CA ASN A 25 -6.22 9.21 -14.42
C ASN A 25 -5.69 7.77 -14.63
N ALA A 26 -6.50 6.74 -14.37
CA ALA A 26 -6.11 5.37 -14.66
C ALA A 26 -5.97 5.19 -16.17
N THR A 27 -4.95 4.45 -16.62
CA THR A 27 -4.62 4.27 -18.04
C THR A 27 -5.80 3.74 -18.87
N LEU A 28 -6.73 3.01 -18.24
CA LEU A 28 -7.95 2.48 -18.85
C LEU A 28 -9.03 3.55 -19.11
N HIS A 29 -8.99 4.71 -18.42
CA HIS A 29 -9.94 5.81 -18.58
C HIS A 29 -9.49 6.85 -19.63
N ARG A 30 -8.23 6.81 -20.07
CA ARG A 30 -7.67 7.65 -21.15
C ARG A 30 -8.34 7.45 -22.52
N VAL A 31 -9.23 6.47 -22.63
CA VAL A 31 -10.02 6.16 -23.84
C VAL A 31 -11.22 7.13 -24.01
N ILE A 32 -11.57 7.91 -22.98
CA ILE A 32 -12.59 8.96 -23.12
C ILE A 32 -11.93 10.17 -23.77
N THR A 33 -12.04 10.26 -25.09
CA THR A 33 -11.58 11.42 -25.87
C THR A 33 -12.66 12.50 -25.92
N ASP A 34 -12.26 13.75 -26.19
CA ASP A 34 -13.18 14.87 -26.40
C ASP A 34 -14.22 14.59 -27.49
N GLU A 35 -13.86 13.78 -28.48
CA GLU A 35 -14.76 13.31 -29.54
C GLU A 35 -15.94 12.51 -28.98
N VAL A 36 -15.68 11.61 -28.02
CA VAL A 36 -16.73 10.82 -27.36
C VAL A 36 -17.65 11.71 -26.52
N LEU A 37 -17.10 12.73 -25.87
CA LEU A 37 -17.85 13.72 -25.09
C LEU A 37 -18.71 14.63 -25.99
N ALA A 38 -18.20 15.00 -27.17
CA ALA A 38 -18.94 15.77 -28.16
C ALA A 38 -20.15 14.98 -28.70
N CYS A 39 -19.97 13.68 -28.99
CA CYS A 39 -21.07 12.83 -29.47
C CYS A 39 -22.21 12.65 -28.46
N VAL A 40 -21.96 12.79 -27.15
CA VAL A 40 -22.99 12.63 -26.11
C VAL A 40 -23.59 13.96 -25.63
N SER A 41 -22.99 15.09 -26.02
CA SER A 41 -23.42 16.45 -25.70
C SER A 41 -24.52 16.94 -26.64
N THR A 42 -25.66 16.23 -26.64
CA THR A 42 -26.84 16.52 -27.46
C THR A 42 -27.98 17.10 -26.63
N ASP A 43 -28.98 17.71 -27.27
CA ASP A 43 -30.22 18.21 -26.62
C ASP A 43 -29.98 19.33 -25.60
N GLY A 44 -28.96 20.15 -25.85
CA GLY A 44 -28.52 21.21 -24.96
C GLY A 44 -27.72 20.72 -23.75
N TRP A 45 -27.37 19.44 -23.68
CA TRP A 45 -26.45 18.91 -22.67
C TRP A 45 -25.01 19.14 -23.09
N THR A 46 -24.19 19.58 -22.14
CA THR A 46 -22.75 19.75 -22.31
C THR A 46 -22.05 18.87 -21.28
N PHE A 47 -21.28 17.90 -21.74
CA PHE A 47 -20.46 17.06 -20.88
C PHE A 47 -18.99 17.44 -21.04
N VAL A 48 -18.33 17.76 -19.93
CA VAL A 48 -16.91 18.09 -19.90
C VAL A 48 -16.23 17.11 -18.96
N ASP A 49 -15.11 16.53 -19.37
CA ASP A 49 -14.26 15.76 -18.46
C ASP A 49 -13.29 16.68 -17.73
N SER A 50 -13.28 16.60 -16.40
CA SER A 50 -12.31 17.28 -15.57
C SER A 50 -11.22 16.30 -15.20
N LEU A 51 -10.18 16.25 -16.02
CA LEU A 51 -8.92 15.59 -15.70
C LEU A 51 -8.39 16.19 -14.41
N LEU A 52 -8.39 15.38 -13.35
CA LEU A 52 -7.77 15.78 -12.09
C LEU A 52 -6.26 15.97 -12.34
N PRO A 53 -5.72 17.19 -12.17
CA PRO A 53 -4.29 17.40 -12.25
C PRO A 53 -3.70 16.54 -11.15
N SER A 54 -2.82 15.62 -11.53
CA SER A 54 -2.15 14.68 -10.65
C SER A 54 -1.94 15.26 -9.24
N LYS A 55 -2.34 14.49 -8.21
CA LYS A 55 -2.11 14.70 -6.76
C LYS A 55 -3.23 15.35 -5.94
N ARG A 56 -4.36 14.64 -5.83
CA ARG A 56 -5.13 14.64 -4.56
C ARG A 56 -4.85 13.39 -3.71
N CYS A 57 -3.61 12.92 -3.76
CA CYS A 57 -3.13 11.81 -2.93
C CYS A 57 -2.69 12.32 -1.54
N ASP A 58 -3.48 13.19 -0.90
CA ASP A 58 -3.19 13.65 0.47
C ASP A 58 -3.15 12.46 1.44
N ILE A 59 -3.99 11.45 1.19
CA ILE A 59 -4.02 10.22 2.00
C ILE A 59 -2.73 9.40 1.87
N SER A 60 -2.18 9.23 0.65
CA SER A 60 -0.98 8.40 0.48
C SER A 60 0.26 9.14 0.97
N LEU A 61 0.36 10.44 0.71
CA LEU A 61 1.46 11.26 1.24
C LEU A 61 1.43 11.34 2.76
N ARG A 62 0.25 11.45 3.37
CA ARG A 62 0.09 11.44 4.84
C ARG A 62 0.51 10.11 5.44
N VAL A 63 0.10 8.98 4.83
CA VAL A 63 0.51 7.64 5.28
C VAL A 63 2.03 7.48 5.17
N ILE A 64 2.63 7.83 4.02
CA ILE A 64 4.08 7.76 3.84
C ILE A 64 4.83 8.57 4.90
N ARG A 65 4.40 9.82 5.15
CA ARG A 65 5.01 10.69 6.17
C ARG A 65 4.85 10.12 7.58
N ALA A 66 3.67 9.61 7.92
CA ALA A 66 3.43 9.00 9.22
C ALA A 66 4.27 7.73 9.43
N THR A 67 4.40 6.89 8.40
CA THR A 67 5.24 5.69 8.44
C THR A 67 6.70 6.04 8.62
N LEU A 68 7.23 7.04 7.89
CA LEU A 68 8.62 7.48 8.05
C LEU A 68 8.89 8.05 9.44
N ALA A 69 7.96 8.85 9.99
CA ALA A 69 8.07 9.37 11.34
C ALA A 69 8.05 8.25 12.39
N ALA A 70 7.14 7.28 12.25
CA ALA A 70 7.06 6.12 13.13
C ALA A 70 8.33 5.26 13.06
N PHE A 71 8.91 5.10 11.87
CA PHE A 71 10.17 4.39 11.68
C PHE A 71 11.36 5.14 12.31
N ALA A 72 11.43 6.46 12.17
CA ALA A 72 12.49 7.27 12.80
C ALA A 72 12.43 7.23 14.34
N LEU A 73 11.23 7.10 14.92
CA LEU A 73 11.04 6.92 16.37
C LEU A 73 11.25 5.47 16.81
N PHE A 74 11.38 4.53 15.88
CA PHE A 74 11.47 3.12 16.20
C PHE A 74 12.84 2.75 16.76
N GLU A 75 12.85 2.13 17.95
CA GLU A 75 14.07 1.64 18.58
C GLU A 75 14.56 0.36 17.89
N SER A 76 15.78 0.38 17.35
CA SER A 76 16.40 -0.77 16.66
C SER A 76 16.48 -2.03 17.54
N ASP A 77 16.61 -1.88 18.85
CA ASP A 77 16.57 -2.97 19.84
C ASP A 77 15.31 -3.84 19.74
N LYS A 78 14.17 -3.25 19.32
CA LYS A 78 12.91 -4.00 19.12
C LYS A 78 12.98 -4.91 17.89
N LEU A 79 13.72 -4.54 16.84
CA LEU A 79 13.96 -5.43 15.70
C LEU A 79 14.80 -6.63 16.12
N VAL A 80 15.84 -6.41 16.93
CA VAL A 80 16.68 -7.50 17.45
C VAL A 80 15.86 -8.45 18.33
N ASP A 81 14.99 -7.91 19.19
CA ASP A 81 14.07 -8.74 19.99
C ASP A 81 13.09 -9.56 19.15
N ALA A 82 12.56 -8.97 18.08
CA ALA A 82 11.68 -9.66 17.14
C ALA A 82 12.44 -10.78 16.42
N PHE A 83 13.66 -10.51 15.96
CA PHE A 83 14.52 -11.50 15.31
C PHE A 83 14.85 -12.67 16.24
N LEU A 84 15.29 -12.41 17.47
CA LEU A 84 15.55 -13.42 18.50
C LEU A 84 14.33 -14.30 18.78
N THR A 85 13.15 -13.69 18.79
CA THR A 85 11.88 -14.41 18.98
C THR A 85 11.58 -15.30 17.79
N LEU A 86 11.74 -14.79 16.56
CA LEU A 86 11.52 -15.56 15.34
C LEU A 86 12.49 -16.73 15.24
N GLN A 87 13.77 -16.53 15.54
CA GLN A 87 14.78 -17.59 15.53
C GLN A 87 14.45 -18.70 16.53
N ALA A 88 13.95 -18.33 17.72
CA ALA A 88 13.53 -19.30 18.72
C ALA A 88 12.26 -20.06 18.30
N VAL A 89 11.29 -19.37 17.69
CA VAL A 89 10.09 -20.00 17.13
C VAL A 89 10.45 -20.99 16.02
N MET A 90 11.32 -20.61 15.09
CA MET A 90 11.75 -21.48 13.99
C MET A 90 12.43 -22.75 14.49
N ARG A 91 13.26 -22.67 15.53
CA ARG A 91 13.83 -23.86 16.18
C ARG A 91 12.76 -24.77 16.74
N LEU A 92 11.77 -24.21 17.42
CA LEU A 92 10.70 -24.98 18.03
C LEU A 92 9.78 -25.64 16.99
N VAL A 93 9.55 -24.98 15.85
CA VAL A 93 8.85 -25.60 14.70
C VAL A 93 9.62 -26.83 14.22
N LEU A 94 10.94 -26.73 14.08
CA LEU A 94 11.77 -27.86 13.64
C LEU A 94 11.78 -28.99 14.68
N GLU A 95 11.91 -28.67 15.96
CA GLU A 95 11.86 -29.63 17.07
C GLU A 95 10.49 -30.35 17.17
N ASN A 96 9.42 -29.67 16.78
CA ASN A 96 8.06 -30.21 16.78
C ASN A 96 7.60 -30.75 15.42
N ASN A 97 8.53 -31.07 14.51
CA ASN A 97 8.23 -31.64 13.18
C ASN A 97 7.20 -30.81 12.36
N GLY A 98 7.26 -29.49 12.45
CA GLY A 98 6.32 -28.59 11.76
C GLY A 98 5.01 -28.34 12.50
N GLY A 99 4.83 -28.89 13.71
CA GLY A 99 3.65 -28.68 14.53
C GLY A 99 3.60 -27.29 15.20
N ASN A 100 2.40 -26.85 15.56
CA ASN A 100 2.14 -25.51 16.13
C ASN A 100 2.27 -25.43 17.66
N GLN A 101 2.84 -26.45 18.32
CA GLN A 101 2.97 -26.50 19.77
C GLN A 101 4.15 -25.65 20.29
N LEU A 102 4.09 -24.35 19.99
CA LEU A 102 5.17 -23.40 20.23
C LEU A 102 5.18 -22.91 21.68
N ARG A 103 5.56 -23.78 22.63
CA ARG A 103 5.87 -23.41 24.02
C ARG A 103 7.17 -22.63 24.12
N LEU A 104 7.14 -21.36 23.73
CA LEU A 104 8.30 -20.49 23.71
C LEU A 104 8.76 -20.14 25.16
N PRO A 105 9.99 -20.50 25.57
CA PRO A 105 10.51 -20.13 26.87
C PRO A 105 10.82 -18.62 26.95
N HIS A 106 10.95 -18.09 28.16
CA HIS A 106 11.41 -16.72 28.35
C HIS A 106 12.88 -16.55 27.91
N LEU A 107 13.07 -15.92 26.76
CA LEU A 107 14.37 -15.82 26.09
C LEU A 107 15.36 -14.86 26.76
N GLY A 108 14.93 -14.03 27.73
CA GLY A 108 15.82 -13.04 28.34
C GLY A 108 16.45 -12.10 27.30
N LYS A 109 15.64 -11.59 26.36
CA LYS A 109 16.11 -10.96 25.11
C LYS A 109 17.16 -9.85 25.32
N LYS A 110 17.02 -9.01 26.35
CA LYS A 110 18.02 -8.00 26.74
C LYS A 110 19.42 -8.58 27.00
N ALA A 111 19.51 -9.76 27.62
CA ALA A 111 20.79 -10.43 27.87
C ALA A 111 21.37 -10.99 26.57
N LEU A 112 20.53 -11.54 25.70
CA LEU A 112 20.94 -12.05 24.38
C LEU A 112 21.45 -10.94 23.46
N ARG A 113 20.77 -9.79 23.43
CA ARG A 113 21.25 -8.63 22.64
C ARG A 113 22.67 -8.23 23.01
N ARG A 114 23.00 -8.19 24.31
CA ARG A 114 24.36 -7.89 24.80
C ARG A 114 25.40 -8.92 24.34
N ARG A 115 24.99 -10.18 24.23
CA ARG A 115 25.85 -11.28 23.77
C ARG A 115 26.05 -11.23 22.26
N GLU A 116 25.01 -10.93 21.49
CA GLU A 116 25.06 -10.80 20.02
C GLU A 116 25.86 -9.58 19.57
N THR A 117 25.81 -8.46 20.28
CA THR A 117 26.68 -7.29 20.00
C THR A 117 28.18 -7.57 20.15
N HIS A 118 28.55 -8.61 20.89
CA HIS A 118 29.94 -9.03 21.05
C HIS A 118 30.35 -10.14 20.05
N ASP A 119 29.40 -10.78 19.37
CA ASP A 119 29.67 -11.90 18.47
C ASP A 119 29.25 -11.51 17.03
N GLN A 120 30.15 -10.85 16.31
CA GLN A 120 29.99 -10.42 14.90
C GLN A 120 29.79 -11.58 13.90
N ARG A 121 29.49 -12.79 14.36
CA ARG A 121 29.45 -14.02 13.53
C ARG A 121 28.11 -14.32 12.89
N VAL A 122 27.02 -13.64 13.27
CA VAL A 122 25.69 -13.86 12.66
C VAL A 122 25.48 -13.01 11.39
N LEU A 123 26.21 -11.90 11.24
CA LEU A 123 26.14 -11.05 10.04
C LEU A 123 26.89 -11.62 8.83
N SER A 124 27.70 -12.68 8.99
CA SER A 124 28.47 -13.29 7.89
C SER A 124 27.67 -14.30 7.04
N ILE A 125 26.45 -14.66 7.43
CA ILE A 125 25.63 -15.59 6.63
C ILE A 125 25.05 -14.86 5.40
N SER A 126 24.81 -13.55 5.49
CA SER A 126 24.27 -12.74 4.39
C SER A 126 25.29 -12.44 3.28
N SER A 127 26.59 -12.63 3.50
CA SER A 127 27.64 -12.43 2.48
C SER A 127 28.04 -13.71 1.74
N SER A 128 27.45 -14.88 2.05
CA SER A 128 27.76 -16.14 1.35
C SER A 128 26.75 -16.55 0.27
N LEU A 129 25.58 -15.90 0.20
CA LEU A 129 24.65 -16.05 -0.91
C LEU A 129 24.96 -14.99 -1.95
N GLY A 130 26.04 -15.22 -2.70
CA GLY A 130 26.44 -14.42 -3.84
C GLY A 130 25.31 -14.35 -4.86
N TYR A 131 24.65 -13.20 -4.93
CA TYR A 131 24.03 -12.75 -6.16
C TYR A 131 25.13 -12.09 -7.00
N GLN A 132 25.66 -12.86 -7.95
CA GLN A 132 26.19 -12.31 -9.19
C GLN A 132 25.02 -11.87 -10.08
#